data_AF-A0A846NB99-F1
#
_entry.id   AF-A0A846NB99-F1
#
_cell.length_a   1.000
_cell.length_b   1.000
_cell.length_c   1.000
_cell.angle_alpha   90.00
_cell.angle_beta   90.00
_cell.angle_gamma   90.00
#
_symmetry.space_group_name_H-M   'P 1'
#
loop_
_entity.id
_entity.type
_entity.pdbx_description
1 polymer ?
#
loop_
_entity_poly.entity_id
_entity_poly.type
_entity_poly.pdbx_seq_one_letter_code
_entity_poly.pdbx_strand_id
1 'polypeptide(L)'
;TYDGEFQVGTQTFSQEDLLRSLEEDPSRFSSNAVIRPITQDYVFPTFAYVSGPNEIAYQAQLRDVYDFLSVEMPLIFPRFGATIVESKVSKVLTKYGVDLLELREPERLLKEIAGERLDDAFREFEEKLAVSIEEVTGRVRSIDETLVDSCSIAKTRIFKAIERMEDKILTELKRRDRIARRQIFKAYNNLFPYGGLQERHINALEYLIKFGDKFLRVVRDEFSKARFGEHRVIRC
;
A
#
# COMPACT_ATOMS: atom_id res chain seq x y z
N THR A 1 -24.52 -18.96 -35.98
CA THR A 1 -25.70 -19.84 -36.04
C THR A 1 -26.82 -19.10 -35.37
N TYR A 2 -27.65 -18.44 -36.16
CA TYR A 2 -28.81 -17.70 -35.66
C TYR A 2 -30.03 -18.40 -36.25
N ASP A 3 -30.53 -19.40 -35.54
CA ASP A 3 -31.70 -20.17 -35.96
C ASP A 3 -33.02 -19.42 -35.67
N GLY A 4 -32.92 -18.13 -35.31
CA GLY A 4 -34.06 -17.25 -35.00
C GLY A 4 -34.70 -17.48 -33.63
N GLU A 5 -34.18 -18.45 -32.85
CA GLU A 5 -34.70 -18.83 -31.53
C GLU A 5 -33.82 -18.31 -30.40
N PHE A 6 -34.47 -17.84 -29.33
CA PHE A 6 -33.86 -17.31 -28.12
C PHE A 6 -34.27 -18.14 -26.92
N GLN A 7 -33.34 -18.44 -26.01
CA GLN A 7 -33.64 -19.23 -24.81
C GLN A 7 -33.50 -18.41 -23.53
N VAL A 8 -34.50 -18.51 -22.65
CA VAL A 8 -34.47 -17.98 -21.29
C VAL A 8 -34.85 -19.10 -20.32
N GLY A 9 -33.86 -19.64 -19.61
CA GLY A 9 -34.05 -20.83 -18.78
C GLY A 9 -34.44 -22.04 -19.62
N THR A 10 -35.63 -22.60 -19.40
CA THR A 10 -36.18 -23.74 -20.16
C THR A 10 -37.19 -23.33 -21.22
N GLN A 11 -37.40 -22.02 -21.43
CA GLN A 11 -38.36 -21.49 -22.38
C GLN A 11 -37.65 -21.02 -23.64
N THR A 12 -38.25 -21.32 -24.79
CA THR A 12 -37.81 -20.87 -26.12
C THR A 12 -38.77 -19.79 -26.60
N PHE A 13 -38.20 -18.71 -27.14
CA PHE A 13 -38.91 -17.57 -27.70
C PHE A 13 -38.48 -17.35 -29.14
N SER A 14 -39.42 -17.01 -30.01
CA SER A 14 -39.09 -16.42 -31.30
C SER A 14 -38.70 -14.95 -31.13
N GLN A 15 -38.10 -14.37 -32.18
CA GLN A 15 -37.85 -12.92 -32.22
C GLN A 15 -39.15 -12.12 -32.05
N GLU A 16 -40.24 -12.55 -32.67
CA GLU A 16 -41.55 -11.87 -32.59
C GLU A 16 -42.13 -11.88 -31.18
N ASP A 17 -41.96 -13.00 -30.45
CA ASP A 17 -42.40 -13.10 -29.05
C ASP A 17 -41.66 -12.13 -28.14
N LEU A 18 -40.35 -11.98 -28.35
CA LEU A 18 -39.53 -11.05 -27.58
C LEU A 18 -39.85 -9.59 -27.90
N LEU A 19 -40.07 -9.25 -29.17
CA LEU A 19 -40.45 -7.89 -29.58
C LEU A 19 -41.82 -7.51 -29.01
N ARG A 20 -42.81 -8.41 -29.07
CA ARG A 20 -44.12 -8.18 -28.44
C ARG A 20 -43.99 -8.00 -26.94
N SER A 21 -43.20 -8.84 -26.27
CA SER A 21 -42.95 -8.73 -24.83
C SER A 21 -42.26 -7.40 -24.46
N LEU A 22 -41.39 -6.89 -25.33
CA LEU A 22 -40.71 -5.61 -25.14
C LEU A 22 -41.66 -4.42 -25.28
N GLU A 23 -42.63 -4.48 -26.20
CA GLU A 23 -43.68 -3.47 -26.36
C GLU A 23 -44.68 -3.48 -25.19
N GLU A 24 -45.06 -4.67 -24.72
CA GLU A 24 -46.01 -4.85 -23.62
C GLU A 24 -45.43 -4.43 -22.26
N ASP A 25 -44.20 -4.85 -21.94
CA ASP A 25 -43.54 -4.52 -20.68
C ASP A 25 -42.01 -4.42 -20.84
N PRO A 26 -41.49 -3.23 -21.21
CA PRO A 26 -40.05 -3.03 -21.40
C PRO A 26 -39.25 -3.18 -20.10
N SER A 27 -39.87 -3.13 -18.92
CA SER A 27 -39.18 -3.25 -17.62
C SER A 27 -38.60 -4.65 -17.38
N ARG A 28 -39.04 -5.65 -18.16
CA ARG A 28 -38.55 -7.03 -18.13
C ARG A 28 -37.18 -7.20 -18.80
N PHE A 29 -36.71 -6.18 -19.52
CA PHE A 29 -35.47 -6.23 -20.27
C PHE A 29 -34.40 -5.38 -19.60
N SER A 30 -33.17 -5.87 -19.63
CA SER A 30 -32.01 -5.12 -19.15
C SER A 30 -30.80 -5.41 -20.03
N SER A 31 -29.92 -4.42 -20.12
CA SER A 31 -28.66 -4.54 -20.85
C SER A 31 -27.61 -5.26 -19.99
N ASN A 32 -26.89 -6.20 -20.59
CA ASN A 32 -25.70 -6.80 -19.97
C ASN A 32 -24.47 -5.86 -20.11
N ALA A 33 -23.32 -6.27 -19.58
CA ALA A 33 -22.09 -5.45 -19.61
C ALA A 33 -21.64 -5.02 -21.02
N VAL A 34 -21.95 -5.80 -22.05
CA VAL A 34 -21.54 -5.55 -23.44
C VAL A 34 -22.44 -4.52 -24.10
N ILE A 35 -23.76 -4.68 -23.97
CA ILE A 35 -24.74 -3.80 -24.63
C ILE A 35 -25.05 -2.55 -23.80
N ARG A 36 -24.84 -2.58 -22.47
CA ARG A 36 -25.16 -1.44 -21.58
C ARG A 36 -24.51 -0.13 -22.02
N PRO A 37 -23.20 -0.04 -22.36
CA PRO A 37 -22.61 1.20 -22.83
C PRO A 37 -23.32 1.73 -24.08
N ILE A 38 -23.63 0.86 -25.04
CA ILE A 38 -24.31 1.25 -26.28
C ILE A 38 -25.74 1.71 -26.00
N THR A 39 -26.48 1.01 -25.12
CA THR A 39 -27.82 1.44 -24.69
C THR A 39 -27.79 2.80 -24.01
N GLN A 40 -26.78 3.05 -23.16
CA GLN A 40 -26.59 4.36 -22.53
C GLN A 40 -26.38 5.44 -23.58
N ASP A 41 -25.52 5.20 -24.56
CA ASP A 41 -25.14 6.21 -25.57
C ASP A 41 -26.21 6.36 -26.68
N TYR A 42 -27.11 5.38 -26.82
CA TYR A 42 -28.34 5.53 -27.60
C TYR A 42 -29.36 6.43 -26.90
N VAL A 43 -29.50 6.31 -25.57
CA VAL A 43 -30.49 7.07 -24.78
C VAL A 43 -29.99 8.49 -24.46
N PHE A 44 -28.69 8.65 -24.24
CA PHE A 44 -28.09 9.92 -23.83
C PHE A 44 -27.11 10.44 -24.89
N PRO A 45 -27.04 11.77 -25.11
CA PRO A 45 -26.01 12.37 -25.95
C PRO A 45 -24.65 12.36 -25.22
N THR A 46 -24.05 11.18 -25.10
CA THR A 46 -22.81 10.97 -24.34
C THR A 46 -21.62 11.51 -25.11
N PHE A 47 -21.05 12.63 -24.68
CA PHE A 47 -19.79 13.14 -25.23
C PHE A 47 -18.59 12.27 -24.79
N ALA A 48 -18.58 11.85 -23.52
CA ALA A 48 -17.46 11.17 -22.90
C ALA A 48 -17.93 10.07 -21.93
N TYR A 49 -17.32 8.90 -22.04
CA TYR A 49 -17.51 7.79 -21.13
C TYR A 49 -16.35 7.70 -20.15
N VAL A 50 -16.61 7.93 -18.86
CA VAL A 50 -15.57 7.88 -17.82
C VAL A 50 -15.45 6.46 -17.27
N SER A 51 -14.32 5.79 -17.54
CA SER A 51 -14.13 4.36 -17.25
C SER A 51 -12.86 4.06 -16.45
N GLY A 52 -12.93 2.97 -15.68
CA GLY A 52 -11.73 2.37 -15.06
C GLY A 52 -10.90 1.56 -16.07
N PRO A 53 -9.66 1.15 -15.72
CA PRO A 53 -8.78 0.41 -16.63
C PRO A 53 -9.40 -0.86 -17.23
N ASN A 54 -10.17 -1.61 -16.43
CA ASN A 54 -10.84 -2.83 -16.89
C ASN A 54 -11.98 -2.52 -17.88
N GLU A 55 -12.65 -1.38 -17.71
CA GLU A 55 -13.77 -0.98 -18.56
C GLU A 55 -13.28 -0.48 -19.92
N ILE A 56 -12.20 0.31 -19.92
CA ILE A 56 -11.52 0.75 -21.14
C ILE A 56 -11.15 -0.45 -22.03
N ALA A 57 -10.62 -1.51 -21.42
CA ALA A 57 -10.16 -2.70 -22.16
C ALA A 57 -11.28 -3.42 -22.92
N TYR A 58 -12.49 -3.55 -22.35
CA TYR A 58 -13.61 -4.17 -23.08
C TYR A 58 -14.30 -3.17 -24.01
N GLN A 59 -14.40 -1.90 -23.64
CA GLN A 59 -15.02 -0.88 -24.50
C GLN A 59 -14.28 -0.72 -25.82
N ALA A 60 -12.95 -0.81 -25.81
CA ALA A 60 -12.14 -0.78 -27.03
C ALA A 60 -12.52 -1.88 -28.04
N GLN A 61 -13.12 -2.98 -27.59
CA GLN A 61 -13.56 -4.11 -28.42
C GLN A 61 -14.97 -3.91 -29.02
N LEU A 62 -15.71 -2.88 -28.59
CA LEU A 62 -17.12 -2.69 -28.98
C LEU A 62 -17.31 -1.81 -30.21
N ARG A 63 -16.25 -1.26 -30.80
CA ARG A 63 -16.33 -0.31 -31.93
C ARG A 63 -17.23 -0.81 -33.06
N ASP A 64 -17.03 -2.04 -33.51
CA ASP A 64 -17.81 -2.62 -34.62
C ASP A 64 -19.29 -2.82 -34.23
N VAL A 65 -19.59 -2.99 -32.94
CA VAL A 65 -20.96 -3.12 -32.43
C VAL A 65 -21.67 -1.76 -32.40
N TYR A 66 -20.95 -0.69 -32.03
CA TYR A 66 -21.45 0.69 -32.14
C TYR A 66 -21.78 1.03 -33.60
N ASP A 67 -20.86 0.73 -34.53
CA ASP A 67 -21.06 0.96 -35.96
C ASP A 67 -22.26 0.15 -36.49
N PHE A 68 -22.37 -1.13 -36.11
CA PHE A 68 -23.49 -1.99 -36.51
C PHE A 68 -24.85 -1.44 -36.02
N LEU A 69 -24.90 -0.93 -34.79
CA LEU A 69 -26.13 -0.38 -34.21
C LEU A 69 -26.36 1.10 -34.57
N SER A 70 -25.48 1.70 -35.39
CA SER A 70 -25.54 3.12 -35.77
C SER A 70 -25.58 4.07 -34.57
N VAL A 71 -24.84 3.73 -33.51
CA VAL A 71 -24.65 4.57 -32.32
C VAL A 71 -23.24 5.12 -32.33
N GLU A 72 -23.07 6.42 -32.13
CA GLU A 72 -21.74 7.03 -32.07
C GLU A 72 -21.03 6.60 -30.77
N MET A 73 -19.84 6.01 -30.90
CA MET A 73 -19.03 5.63 -29.75
C MET A 73 -18.47 6.90 -29.08
N PRO A 74 -18.70 7.11 -27.77
CA PRO A 74 -18.22 8.30 -27.08
C PRO A 74 -16.70 8.28 -26.92
N LEU A 75 -16.14 9.44 -26.56
CA LEU A 75 -14.74 9.50 -26.15
C LEU A 75 -14.54 8.69 -24.87
N ILE A 76 -13.62 7.73 -24.89
CA ILE A 76 -13.29 6.94 -23.72
C ILE A 76 -12.31 7.72 -22.84
N PHE A 77 -12.76 8.14 -21.66
CA PHE A 77 -12.00 8.94 -20.72
C PHE A 77 -11.60 8.12 -19.49
N PRO A 78 -10.30 7.97 -19.20
CA PRO A 78 -9.85 7.32 -17.97
C PRO A 78 -10.28 8.13 -16.75
N ARG A 79 -10.95 7.47 -15.80
CA ARG A 79 -11.27 8.10 -14.52
C ARG A 79 -9.99 8.48 -13.77
N PHE A 80 -10.08 9.48 -12.90
CA PHE A 80 -8.99 9.78 -11.97
C PHE A 80 -8.76 8.60 -11.01
N GLY A 81 -7.49 8.37 -10.70
CA GLY A 81 -7.05 7.50 -9.62
C GLY A 81 -6.56 8.34 -8.45
N ALA A 82 -6.76 7.87 -7.22
CA ALA A 82 -6.22 8.55 -6.05
C ALA A 82 -5.68 7.62 -4.97
N THR A 83 -4.68 8.11 -4.24
CA THR A 83 -4.22 7.54 -2.98
C THR A 83 -4.19 8.63 -1.93
N ILE A 84 -4.97 8.44 -0.87
CA ILE A 84 -5.06 9.32 0.28
C ILE A 84 -3.96 8.93 1.27
N VAL A 85 -3.09 9.88 1.58
CA VAL A 85 -1.99 9.73 2.53
C VAL A 85 -2.32 10.51 3.78
N GLU A 86 -2.79 9.80 4.80
CA GLU A 86 -3.05 10.42 6.11
C GLU A 86 -1.77 10.92 6.76
N SER A 87 -1.87 11.99 7.54
CA SER A 87 -0.78 12.56 8.36
C SER A 87 0.04 11.53 9.14
N LYS A 88 -0.60 10.47 9.67
CA LYS A 88 0.10 9.38 10.38
C LYS A 88 1.03 8.56 9.47
N VAL A 89 0.65 8.37 8.21
CA VAL A 89 1.45 7.68 7.19
C VAL A 89 2.57 8.59 6.72
N SER A 90 2.27 9.87 6.45
CA SER A 90 3.29 10.87 6.10
C SER A 90 4.41 10.94 7.15
N LYS A 91 4.07 10.89 8.45
CA LYS A 91 5.06 10.84 9.53
C LYS A 91 5.95 9.61 9.48
N VAL A 92 5.43 8.45 9.08
CA VAL A 92 6.23 7.22 8.91
C VAL A 92 7.17 7.36 7.71
N LEU A 93 6.68 7.84 6.58
CA LEU A 93 7.48 8.08 5.37
C LEU A 93 8.67 9.01 5.69
N THR A 94 8.41 10.17 6.31
CA THR A 94 9.46 11.12 6.70
C THR A 94 10.41 10.55 7.75
N LYS A 95 9.89 9.85 8.77
CA LYS A 95 10.73 9.31 9.85
C LYS A 95 11.76 8.31 9.35
N TYR A 96 11.39 7.47 8.39
CA TYR A 96 12.26 6.43 7.84
C TYR A 96 12.92 6.82 6.51
N GLY A 97 12.63 8.01 5.97
CA GLY A 97 13.19 8.47 4.70
C GLY A 97 12.76 7.62 3.51
N VAL A 98 11.58 6.99 3.57
CA VAL A 98 11.09 6.05 2.55
C VAL A 98 10.09 6.74 1.62
N ASP A 99 10.16 6.40 0.33
CA ASP A 99 9.14 6.81 -0.63
C ASP A 99 7.83 6.01 -0.44
N LEU A 100 6.72 6.59 -0.89
CA LEU A 100 5.40 5.97 -0.81
C LEU A 100 5.36 4.60 -1.51
N LEU A 101 5.97 4.48 -2.69
CA LEU A 101 5.92 3.24 -3.48
C LEU A 101 6.75 2.12 -2.87
N GLU A 102 7.82 2.46 -2.15
CA GLU A 102 8.67 1.46 -1.49
C GLU A 102 7.93 0.70 -0.39
N LEU A 103 6.87 1.29 0.18
CA LEU A 103 6.02 0.59 1.15
C LEU A 103 5.39 -0.68 0.59
N ARG A 104 5.33 -0.88 -0.74
CA ARG A 104 4.88 -2.15 -1.35
C ARG A 104 5.77 -3.33 -0.96
N GLU A 105 7.01 -3.08 -0.55
CA GLU A 105 7.97 -4.09 -0.13
C GLU A 105 8.41 -3.85 1.33
N PRO A 106 7.50 -3.97 2.31
CA PRO A 106 7.78 -3.57 3.69
C PRO A 106 8.88 -4.42 4.33
N GLU A 107 9.05 -5.67 3.91
CA GLU A 107 10.13 -6.54 4.40
C GLU A 107 11.51 -6.13 3.88
N ARG A 108 11.59 -5.63 2.63
CA ARG A 108 12.84 -5.10 2.06
C ARG A 108 13.27 -3.85 2.84
N LEU A 109 12.33 -2.91 3.02
CA LEU A 109 12.55 -1.68 3.79
C LEU A 109 13.01 -1.96 5.23
N LEU A 110 12.41 -2.95 5.90
CA LEU A 110 12.81 -3.26 7.27
C LEU A 110 14.24 -3.78 7.39
N LYS A 111 14.72 -4.53 6.39
CA LYS A 111 16.12 -4.96 6.35
C LYS A 111 17.07 -3.80 6.15
N GLU A 112 16.72 -2.85 5.29
CA GLU A 112 17.50 -1.63 5.04
C GLU A 112 17.56 -0.73 6.29
N ILE A 113 16.47 -0.67 7.06
CA ILE A 113 16.37 0.14 8.29
C ILE A 113 17.09 -0.51 9.50
N ALA A 114 17.18 -1.84 9.55
CA ALA A 114 17.69 -2.58 10.71
C ALA A 114 19.17 -2.31 11.04
N GLY A 115 19.95 -1.73 10.12
CA GLY A 115 21.32 -1.26 10.38
C GLY A 115 22.33 -2.38 10.73
N GLU A 116 23.58 -1.97 11.00
CA GLU A 116 24.68 -2.88 11.36
C GLU A 116 24.49 -3.53 12.72
N ARG A 117 24.96 -4.78 12.84
CA ARG A 117 24.99 -5.54 14.09
C ARG A 117 26.11 -5.01 14.97
N LEU A 118 25.79 -4.61 16.20
CA LEU A 118 26.76 -4.11 17.19
C LEU A 118 27.58 -5.23 17.84
N ASP A 119 27.22 -6.50 17.62
CA ASP A 119 27.81 -7.66 18.28
C ASP A 119 29.34 -7.73 18.06
N ASP A 120 29.81 -7.41 16.86
CA ASP A 120 31.25 -7.44 16.54
C ASP A 120 32.01 -6.28 17.24
N ALA A 121 31.38 -5.12 17.38
CA ALA A 121 31.98 -3.96 18.05
C ALA A 121 32.15 -4.18 19.57
N PHE A 122 31.19 -4.84 20.22
CA PHE A 122 31.32 -5.21 21.64
C PHE A 122 32.42 -6.24 21.86
N ARG A 123 32.48 -7.28 21.01
CA ARG A 123 33.54 -8.29 21.11
C ARG A 123 34.93 -7.69 20.95
N GLU A 124 35.15 -6.85 19.94
CA GLU A 124 36.44 -6.18 19.75
C GLU A 124 36.82 -5.28 20.94
N PHE A 125 35.83 -4.61 21.55
CA PHE A 125 36.05 -3.76 22.72
C PHE A 125 36.45 -4.58 23.94
N GLU A 126 35.76 -5.70 24.19
CA GLU A 126 36.06 -6.62 25.28
C GLU A 126 37.45 -7.24 25.18
N GLU A 127 37.87 -7.65 23.98
CA GLU A 127 39.20 -8.20 23.73
C GLU A 127 40.31 -7.17 24.03
N LYS A 128 40.17 -5.94 23.53
CA LYS A 128 41.13 -4.84 23.79
C LYS A 128 41.21 -4.50 25.28
N LEU A 129 40.07 -4.50 25.95
CA LEU A 129 40.00 -4.21 27.38
C LEU A 129 40.63 -5.33 28.23
N ALA A 130 40.41 -6.59 27.84
CA ALA A 130 41.02 -7.75 28.50
C ALA A 130 42.55 -7.65 28.47
N VAL A 131 43.14 -7.34 27.31
CA VAL A 131 44.58 -7.15 27.13
C VAL A 131 45.09 -6.01 28.01
N SER A 132 44.42 -4.85 27.98
CA SER A 132 44.82 -3.67 28.76
C SER A 132 44.81 -3.93 30.28
N ILE A 133 43.80 -4.66 30.77
CA ILE A 133 43.72 -5.03 32.19
C ILE A 133 44.84 -6.01 32.56
N GLU A 134 45.16 -6.95 31.67
CA GLU A 134 46.22 -7.93 31.91
C GLU A 134 47.61 -7.27 31.98
N GLU A 135 47.88 -6.29 31.11
CA GLU A 135 49.12 -5.49 31.14
C GLU A 135 49.29 -4.74 32.46
N VAL A 136 48.22 -4.12 32.96
CA VAL A 136 48.23 -3.42 34.26
C VAL A 136 48.43 -4.42 35.40
N THR A 137 47.73 -5.55 35.36
CA THR A 137 47.83 -6.60 36.38
C THR A 137 49.25 -7.16 36.47
N GLY A 138 49.92 -7.36 35.33
CA GLY A 138 51.32 -7.80 35.27
C GLY A 138 52.29 -6.82 35.95
N ARG A 139 52.08 -5.51 35.78
CA ARG A 139 52.88 -4.47 36.45
C ARG A 139 52.61 -4.43 37.96
N VAL A 140 51.35 -4.55 38.37
CA VAL A 140 50.95 -4.54 39.79
C VAL A 140 51.55 -5.73 40.55
N ARG A 141 51.62 -6.91 39.93
CA ARG A 141 52.25 -8.10 40.53
C ARG A 141 53.70 -7.85 40.96
N SER A 142 54.44 -7.01 40.24
CA SER A 142 55.83 -6.66 40.59
C SER A 142 55.94 -5.68 41.77
N ILE A 143 54.83 -5.04 42.15
CA ILE A 143 54.75 -4.10 43.28
C ILE A 143 54.29 -4.84 44.53
N ASP A 144 53.16 -5.54 44.45
CA ASP A 144 52.56 -6.31 45.55
C ASP A 144 51.65 -7.40 44.99
N GLU A 145 51.96 -8.66 45.29
CA GLU A 145 51.21 -9.82 44.82
C GLU A 145 49.77 -9.85 45.37
N THR A 146 49.55 -9.30 46.56
CA THR A 146 48.21 -9.26 47.19
C THR A 146 47.24 -8.33 46.46
N LEU A 147 47.75 -7.40 45.63
CA LEU A 147 46.92 -6.50 44.82
C LEU A 147 46.39 -7.16 43.54
N VAL A 148 46.92 -8.31 43.13
CA VAL A 148 46.45 -9.05 41.94
C VAL A 148 44.98 -9.47 42.07
N ASP A 149 44.56 -9.89 43.26
CA ASP A 149 43.16 -10.24 43.54
C ASP A 149 42.24 -9.03 43.40
N SER A 150 42.71 -7.85 43.81
CA SER A 150 41.97 -6.60 43.64
C SER A 150 41.80 -6.24 42.15
N CYS A 151 42.83 -6.46 41.33
CA CYS A 151 42.75 -6.31 39.87
C CYS A 151 41.76 -7.30 39.24
N SER A 152 41.73 -8.55 39.68
CA SER A 152 40.79 -9.57 39.20
C SER A 152 39.33 -9.25 39.55
N ILE A 153 39.09 -8.75 40.77
CA ILE A 153 37.76 -8.27 41.20
C ILE A 153 37.33 -7.07 40.35
N ALA A 154 38.24 -6.11 40.11
CA ALA A 154 37.97 -4.95 39.25
C ALA A 154 37.64 -5.38 37.82
N LYS A 155 38.45 -6.29 37.23
CA LYS A 155 38.21 -6.89 35.91
C LYS A 155 36.80 -7.45 35.81
N THR A 156 36.43 -8.33 36.75
CA THR A 156 35.11 -8.97 36.78
C THR A 156 33.98 -7.94 36.87
N ARG A 157 34.13 -6.88 37.68
CA ARG A 157 33.13 -5.81 37.81
C ARG A 157 32.97 -5.01 36.52
N ILE A 158 34.07 -4.73 35.83
CA ILE A 158 34.07 -3.99 34.56
C ILE A 158 33.37 -4.81 33.48
N PHE A 159 33.73 -6.08 33.28
CA PHE A 159 33.07 -6.96 32.30
C PHE A 159 31.57 -7.11 32.59
N LYS A 160 31.17 -7.30 33.85
CA LYS A 160 29.74 -7.29 34.24
C LYS A 160 29.02 -5.96 33.98
N ALA A 161 29.74 -4.84 33.96
CA ALA A 161 29.13 -3.55 33.62
C ALA A 161 28.93 -3.40 32.11
N ILE A 162 29.88 -3.92 31.31
CA ILE A 162 29.81 -3.96 29.84
C ILE A 162 28.69 -4.89 29.39
N GLU A 163 28.64 -6.12 29.90
CA GLU A 163 27.57 -7.09 29.62
C GLU A 163 26.18 -6.48 29.86
N ARG A 164 25.98 -5.81 31.00
CA ARG A 164 24.71 -5.12 31.31
C ARG A 164 24.40 -3.95 30.36
N MET A 165 25.43 -3.28 29.85
CA MET A 165 25.26 -2.20 28.87
C MET A 165 24.89 -2.76 27.50
N GLU A 166 25.57 -3.82 27.06
CA GLU A 166 25.29 -4.54 25.82
C GLU A 166 23.85 -5.07 25.81
N ASP A 167 23.45 -5.79 26.87
CA ASP A 167 22.08 -6.30 27.03
C ASP A 167 21.03 -5.21 26.89
N LYS A 168 21.26 -4.05 27.51
CA LYS A 168 20.35 -2.91 27.46
C LYS A 168 20.26 -2.33 26.05
N ILE A 169 21.39 -2.25 25.33
CA ILE A 169 21.46 -1.75 23.96
C ILE A 169 20.74 -2.72 23.01
N LEU A 170 21.06 -4.02 23.06
CA LEU A 170 20.39 -5.06 22.27
C LEU A 170 18.87 -5.09 22.53
N THR A 171 18.46 -4.90 23.79
CA THR A 171 17.04 -4.79 24.15
C THR A 171 16.36 -3.59 23.49
N GLU A 172 17.01 -2.42 23.50
CA GLU A 172 16.46 -1.23 22.87
C GLU A 172 16.48 -1.31 21.34
N LEU A 173 17.48 -1.95 20.72
CA LEU A 173 17.51 -2.24 19.29
C LEU A 173 16.33 -3.13 18.88
N LYS A 174 16.14 -4.27 19.55
CA LYS A 174 14.98 -5.16 19.31
C LYS A 174 13.64 -4.42 19.46
N ARG A 175 13.54 -3.53 20.46
CA ARG A 175 12.36 -2.70 20.66
C ARG A 175 12.16 -1.73 19.50
N ARG A 176 13.22 -1.04 19.06
CA ARG A 176 13.20 -0.09 17.92
C ARG A 176 12.77 -0.80 16.64
N ASP A 177 13.29 -1.99 16.37
CA ASP A 177 12.94 -2.81 15.20
C ASP A 177 11.47 -3.20 15.22
N ARG A 178 10.97 -3.66 16.37
CA ARG A 178 9.55 -3.99 16.54
C ARG A 178 8.64 -2.77 16.31
N ILE A 179 9.06 -1.59 16.76
CA ILE A 179 8.32 -0.34 16.53
C ILE A 179 8.35 0.02 15.04
N ALA A 180 9.51 -0.05 14.39
CA ALA A 180 9.66 0.22 12.97
C ALA A 180 8.79 -0.71 12.13
N ARG A 181 8.85 -2.03 12.40
CA ARG A 181 8.00 -3.04 11.78
C ARG A 181 6.52 -2.67 11.89
N ARG A 182 6.04 -2.39 13.11
CA ARG A 182 4.64 -2.00 13.32
C ARG A 182 4.26 -0.74 12.54
N GLN A 183 5.11 0.27 12.52
CA GLN A 183 4.85 1.54 11.85
C GLN A 183 4.80 1.38 10.32
N ILE A 184 5.77 0.67 9.75
CA ILE A 184 5.85 0.40 8.31
C ILE A 184 4.67 -0.45 7.86
N PHE A 185 4.36 -1.56 8.54
CA PHE A 185 3.21 -2.39 8.17
C PHE A 185 1.87 -1.65 8.31
N LYS A 186 1.73 -0.76 9.29
CA LYS A 186 0.52 0.08 9.42
C LYS A 186 0.41 1.08 8.27
N ALA A 187 1.52 1.66 7.83
CA ALA A 187 1.56 2.54 6.66
C ALA A 187 1.25 1.78 5.36
N TYR A 188 1.88 0.61 5.16
CA TYR A 188 1.60 -0.30 4.06
C TYR A 188 0.13 -0.67 3.99
N ASN A 189 -0.48 -1.16 5.08
CA ASN A 189 -1.89 -1.56 5.07
C ASN A 189 -2.87 -0.39 4.82
N ASN A 190 -2.45 0.86 5.08
CA ASN A 190 -3.26 2.03 4.79
C ASN A 190 -3.20 2.42 3.30
N LEU A 191 -2.05 2.27 2.65
CA LEU A 191 -1.83 2.66 1.25
C LEU A 191 -2.07 1.51 0.25
N PHE A 192 -1.82 0.28 0.68
CA PHE A 192 -1.91 -0.96 -0.10
C PHE A 192 -2.69 -2.04 0.69
N PRO A 193 -3.94 -1.77 1.08
CA PRO A 193 -4.77 -2.73 1.79
C PRO A 193 -4.86 -4.04 1.00
N TYR A 194 -4.61 -5.17 1.67
CA TYR A 194 -4.57 -6.51 1.07
C TYR A 194 -3.60 -6.65 -0.12
N GLY A 195 -2.59 -5.78 -0.23
CA GLY A 195 -1.65 -5.72 -1.36
C GLY A 195 -2.22 -5.09 -2.63
N GLY A 196 -3.45 -4.59 -2.60
CA GLY A 196 -4.12 -3.95 -3.74
C GLY A 196 -4.01 -2.43 -3.74
N LEU A 197 -4.71 -1.81 -4.70
CA LEU A 197 -4.85 -0.36 -4.76
C LEU A 197 -5.80 0.14 -3.66
N GLN A 198 -5.43 1.20 -2.96
CA GLN A 198 -6.23 1.79 -1.89
C GLN A 198 -7.69 2.03 -2.28
N GLU A 199 -7.91 2.67 -3.44
CA GLU A 199 -9.23 3.04 -3.96
C GLU A 199 -10.14 1.85 -4.30
N ARG A 200 -9.61 0.62 -4.34
CA ARG A 200 -10.39 -0.61 -4.58
C ARG A 200 -10.86 -1.29 -3.29
N HIS A 201 -10.37 -0.85 -2.14
CA HIS A 201 -10.64 -1.49 -0.85
C HIS A 201 -11.16 -0.51 0.20
N ILE A 202 -10.67 0.73 0.21
CA ILE A 202 -11.09 1.74 1.18
C ILE A 202 -12.22 2.59 0.60
N ASN A 203 -13.32 2.66 1.35
CA ASN A 203 -14.47 3.47 0.98
C ASN A 203 -14.23 4.95 1.32
N ALA A 204 -14.66 5.86 0.43
CA ALA A 204 -14.56 7.30 0.64
C ALA A 204 -15.23 7.80 1.94
N LEU A 205 -16.25 7.08 2.44
CA LEU A 205 -16.92 7.37 3.70
C LEU A 205 -15.96 7.37 4.89
N GLU A 206 -14.91 6.55 4.89
CA GLU A 206 -13.92 6.56 5.97
C GLU A 206 -13.24 7.93 6.09
N TYR A 207 -12.91 8.54 4.97
CA TYR A 207 -12.28 9.86 4.93
C TYR A 207 -13.28 10.98 5.20
N LEU A 208 -14.52 10.84 4.73
CA LEU A 208 -15.60 11.78 5.03
C LEU A 208 -15.93 11.84 6.52
N ILE A 209 -15.96 10.69 7.21
CA ILE A 209 -16.19 10.64 8.66
C ILE A 209 -15.04 11.29 9.42
N LYS A 210 -13.79 11.07 8.99
CA LYS A 210 -12.59 11.62 9.65
C LYS A 210 -12.39 13.11 9.42
N PHE A 211 -12.66 13.59 8.20
CA PHE A 211 -12.24 14.91 7.74
C PHE A 211 -13.39 15.83 7.33
N GLY A 212 -14.63 15.32 7.30
CA GLY A 212 -15.81 16.08 6.92
C GLY A 212 -15.81 16.56 5.47
N ASP A 213 -16.54 17.64 5.24
CA ASP A 213 -16.70 18.28 3.92
C ASP A 213 -15.38 18.80 3.32
N LYS A 214 -14.39 19.12 4.17
CA LYS A 214 -13.06 19.56 3.76
C LYS A 214 -12.37 18.53 2.88
N PHE A 215 -12.61 17.23 3.11
CA PHE A 215 -12.06 16.17 2.27
C PHE A 215 -12.51 16.31 0.82
N LEU A 216 -13.82 16.49 0.58
CA LEU A 216 -14.35 16.63 -0.78
C LEU A 216 -13.78 17.84 -1.49
N ARG A 217 -13.60 18.96 -0.77
CA ARG A 217 -12.97 20.16 -1.33
C ARG A 217 -11.54 19.88 -1.77
N VAL A 218 -10.73 19.25 -0.92
CA VAL A 218 -9.34 18.89 -1.26
C VAL A 218 -9.29 17.94 -2.46
N VAL A 219 -10.10 16.87 -2.47
CA VAL A 219 -10.11 15.92 -3.60
C VAL A 219 -10.49 16.61 -4.91
N ARG A 220 -11.55 17.41 -4.90
CA ARG A 220 -11.98 18.18 -6.07
C ARG A 220 -10.89 19.12 -6.57
N ASP A 221 -10.24 19.85 -5.66
CA ASP A 221 -9.21 20.82 -6.00
C ASP A 221 -7.91 20.13 -6.50
N GLU A 222 -7.66 18.89 -6.10
CA GLU A 222 -6.56 18.08 -6.63
C GLU A 222 -6.87 17.50 -8.00
N PHE A 223 -8.12 17.06 -8.24
CA PHE A 223 -8.55 16.55 -9.54
C PHE A 223 -8.70 17.66 -10.60
N SER A 224 -9.06 18.88 -10.22
CA SER A 224 -9.13 20.00 -11.16
C SER A 224 -7.77 20.41 -11.74
N LYS A 225 -6.67 20.02 -11.08
CA LYS A 225 -5.29 20.25 -11.52
C LYS A 225 -4.68 19.04 -12.24
N ALA A 226 -5.33 17.89 -12.16
CA ALA A 226 -4.80 16.64 -12.67
C ALA A 226 -4.95 16.56 -14.20
N ARG A 227 -3.97 15.97 -14.87
CA ARG A 227 -4.12 15.58 -16.27
C ARG A 227 -5.06 14.37 -16.37
N PHE A 228 -5.67 14.18 -17.54
CA PHE A 228 -6.52 13.02 -17.79
C PHE A 228 -5.76 11.71 -17.55
N GLY A 229 -6.36 10.81 -16.78
CA GLY A 229 -5.75 9.53 -16.38
C GLY A 229 -4.60 9.63 -15.37
N GLU A 230 -4.29 10.82 -14.85
CA GLU A 230 -3.27 10.98 -13.83
C GLU A 230 -3.72 10.44 -12.47
N HIS A 231 -2.84 9.69 -11.81
CA HIS A 231 -3.05 9.23 -10.45
C HIS A 231 -2.59 10.29 -9.45
N ARG A 232 -3.46 10.68 -8.51
CA ARG A 232 -3.17 11.73 -7.52
C ARG A 232 -2.85 11.14 -6.16
N VAL A 233 -1.70 11.55 -5.61
CA VAL A 233 -1.36 11.29 -4.21
C VAL A 233 -1.79 12.49 -3.38
N ILE A 234 -2.88 12.34 -2.63
CA ILE A 234 -3.51 13.42 -1.87
C ILE A 234 -3.10 13.29 -0.41
N ARG A 235 -2.39 14.28 0.13
CA ARG A 235 -1.95 14.28 1.54
C ARG A 235 -2.98 15.02 2.41
N CYS A 236 -3.50 14.33 3.44
CA CYS A 236 -4.54 14.83 4.35
C CYS A 236 -4.08 14.94 5.81
#